data_AF-A0A2H0MX11-F1
#
_entry.id   AF-A0A2H0MX11-F1
#
_cell.length_a   1.000
_cell.length_b   1.000
_cell.length_c   1.000
_cell.angle_alpha   90.00
_cell.angle_beta   90.00
_cell.angle_gamma   90.00
#
_symmetry.space_group_name_H-M   'P 1'
#
loop_
_entity.id
_entity.type
_entity.pdbx_description
1 polymer ?
#
loop_
_entity_poly.entity_id
_entity_poly.type
_entity_poly.pdbx_seq_one_letter_code
_entity_poly.pdbx_strand_id
1 'polypeptide(L)' 'MTSGIYFYTHQLRHTFATLMLEGGCDIFSLSKMMGHSDIKTTTIYLAASAKHLQEQMEKHPLNIF' A
#
# COMPACT_ATOMS: atom_id res chain seq x y z
N MET A 1 17.70 17.76 24.03
CA MET A 1 18.10 17.14 22.75
C MET A 1 16.82 16.77 22.01
N THR A 2 16.21 17.74 21.32
CA THR A 2 14.97 17.52 20.57
C THR A 2 15.35 16.87 19.24
N SER A 3 15.09 15.57 19.10
CA SER A 3 15.28 14.85 17.83
C SER A 3 14.54 15.60 16.72
N GLY A 4 15.28 16.19 15.78
CA GLY A 4 14.78 17.04 14.70
C GLY A 4 14.08 16.27 13.58
N ILE A 5 13.10 15.43 13.95
CA ILE A 5 12.32 14.66 12.97
C ILE A 5 10.92 15.29 12.89
N TYR A 6 10.69 16.05 11.82
CA TYR A 6 9.38 16.58 11.48
C TYR A 6 8.56 15.47 10.82
N PHE A 7 7.74 14.76 11.61
CA PHE A 7 6.79 13.80 11.07
C PHE A 7 5.58 14.56 10.52
N TYR A 8 5.47 14.64 9.20
CA TYR A 8 4.22 15.08 8.58
C TYR A 8 3.15 14.03 8.85
N THR A 9 1.92 14.47 9.16
CA THR A 9 0.74 13.63 9.42
C THR A 9 0.52 12.53 8.38
N HIS A 10 1.00 12.75 7.16
CA HIS A 10 0.91 11.83 6.04
C HIS A 10 2.02 10.77 5.98
N GLN A 11 3.16 10.94 6.66
CA GLN A 11 4.27 9.98 6.61
C GLN A 11 3.94 8.66 7.27
N LEU A 12 3.29 8.67 8.44
CA LEU A 12 2.83 7.44 9.10
C LEU A 12 1.78 6.71 8.25
N ARG A 13 0.87 7.47 7.61
CA ARG A 13 -0.12 6.93 6.68
C ARG A 13 0.57 6.28 5.46
N HIS A 14 1.62 6.90 4.95
CA HIS A 14 2.44 6.35 3.87
C HIS A 14 3.14 5.06 4.30
N THR A 15 3.83 5.06 5.43
CA THR A 15 4.52 3.87 5.95
C THR A 15 3.54 2.71 6.20
N PHE A 16 2.37 2.99 6.78
CA PHE A 16 1.32 1.98 6.96
C PHE A 16 0.85 1.39 5.63
N ALA A 17 0.52 2.24 4.64
CA ALA A 17 0.06 1.79 3.33
C ALA A 17 1.12 0.95 2.60
N THR A 18 2.38 1.39 2.61
CA THR A 18 3.50 0.66 2.00
C THR A 18 3.70 -0.71 2.66
N LEU A 19 3.77 -0.76 3.99
CA LEU A 19 3.99 -2.02 4.72
C LEU A 19 2.85 -3.03 4.53
N MET A 20 1.60 -2.54 4.48
CA MET A 20 0.45 -3.41 4.24
C MET A 20 0.49 -4.00 2.83
N LEU A 21 0.79 -3.20 1.80
CA LEU A 21 0.96 -3.70 0.44
C LEU A 21 2.14 -4.68 0.36
N GLU A 22 3.30 -4.35 0.91
CA GLU A 22 4.45 -5.27 0.95
C GLU A 22 4.15 -6.58 1.69
N GLY A 23 3.31 -6.55 2.72
CA GLY A 23 2.80 -7.74 3.42
C GLY A 23 1.79 -8.57 2.62
N GLY A 24 1.44 -8.16 1.40
CA GLY A 24 0.49 -8.87 0.54
C GLY A 24 -0.96 -8.48 0.75
N CYS A 25 -1.25 -7.39 1.46
CA CYS A 25 -2.60 -6.87 1.59
C CYS A 25 -3.11 -6.35 0.24
N ASP A 26 -4.35 -6.70 -0.11
CA ASP A 26 -5.02 -6.16 -1.28
C ASP A 26 -5.32 -4.65 -1.12
N ILE A 27 -5.21 -3.91 -2.21
CA ILE A 27 -5.40 -2.46 -2.23
C ILE A 27 -6.84 -2.04 -1.90
N PHE A 28 -7.84 -2.86 -2.23
CA PHE A 28 -9.23 -2.60 -1.88
C PHE A 28 -9.45 -2.69 -0.36
N SER A 29 -8.92 -3.73 0.27
CA SER A 29 -8.92 -3.95 1.71
C SER A 29 -8.17 -2.83 2.43
N LEU A 30 -6.98 -2.45 1.92
CA LEU A 30 -6.22 -1.31 2.44
C LEU A 30 -7.02 0.01 2.35
N SER A 31 -7.68 0.26 1.21
CA SER A 31 -8.51 1.44 0.99
C SER A 31 -9.64 1.54 2.03
N LYS A 32 -10.30 0.40 2.33
CA LYS A 32 -11.33 0.33 3.38
C LYS A 32 -10.76 0.56 4.78
N MET A 33 -9.60 0.00 5.10
CA MET A 33 -8.93 0.23 6.40
C MET A 33 -8.53 1.70 6.60
N MET A 34 -8.14 2.39 5.53
CA MET A 34 -7.78 3.81 5.56
C MET A 34 -8.97 4.76 5.55
N GLY A 35 -10.19 4.23 5.36
CA GLY A 35 -11.43 5.00 5.29
C GLY A 35 -11.55 5.84 4.03
N HIS A 36 -10.89 5.45 2.93
CA HIS A 36 -10.94 6.21 1.69
C HIS A 36 -12.29 5.98 0.98
N SER A 37 -12.99 7.07 0.67
CA SER A 37 -14.25 7.07 -0.07
C SER A 37 -14.06 6.78 -1.56
N ASP A 38 -12.89 7.12 -2.10
CA ASP A 38 -12.47 6.83 -3.48
C ASP A 38 -11.17 6.02 -3.44
N ILE A 39 -11.14 4.89 -4.16
CA ILE A 39 -9.96 4.03 -4.25
C ILE A 39 -8.78 4.72 -4.94
N LYS A 40 -9.03 5.74 -5.77
CA LYS A 40 -8.00 6.50 -6.50
C LYS A 40 -6.94 7.11 -5.57
N THR A 41 -7.33 7.54 -4.37
CA THR A 41 -6.40 8.09 -3.36
C THR A 41 -5.50 7.02 -2.77
N THR A 42 -5.89 5.74 -2.86
CA THR A 42 -5.09 4.59 -2.40
C THR A 42 -4.19 4.07 -3.53
N THR A 43 -4.59 4.25 -4.80
CA THR A 43 -3.80 3.83 -5.98
C THR A 43 -2.43 4.51 -6.06
N ILE A 44 -2.24 5.67 -5.43
CA ILE A 44 -0.92 6.32 -5.32
C ILE A 44 0.13 5.44 -4.65
N TYR A 45 -0.29 4.49 -3.80
CA TYR A 45 0.60 3.54 -3.13
C TYR A 45 0.96 2.34 -4.01
N LEU A 46 0.21 2.09 -5.09
CA LEU A 46 0.45 0.99 -6.01
C LEU A 46 1.69 1.24 -6.89
N ALA A 47 1.94 2.51 -7.26
CA ALA A 47 3.11 2.89 -8.05
C ALA A 47 4.44 2.61 -7.34
N ALA A 48 4.43 2.50 -6.02
CA ALA A 48 5.62 2.23 -5.23
C ALA A 48 6.10 0.76 -5.31
N SER A 49 5.28 -0.16 -5.82
CA SER A 49 5.59 -1.59 -5.73
C SER A 49 5.22 -2.37 -7.00
N ALA A 50 6.00 -2.16 -8.07
CA ALA A 50 5.96 -3.01 -9.27
C ALA A 50 6.20 -4.49 -8.94
N LYS A 51 7.02 -4.76 -7.90
CA LYS A 51 7.27 -6.11 -7.39
C LYS A 51 6.03 -6.75 -6.77
N HIS A 52 5.24 -5.99 -6.01
CA HIS A 52 4.00 -6.49 -5.43
C HIS A 52 2.98 -6.86 -6.51
N LEU A 53 2.87 -6.08 -7.59
CA LEU A 53 1.98 -6.44 -8.70
C LEU A 53 2.36 -7.81 -9.29
N GLN A 54 3.65 -8.05 -9.49
CA GLN A 54 4.16 -9.33 -9.98
C GLN A 54 3.85 -10.48 -9.02
N GLU A 55 4.09 -10.31 -7.72
CA GLU A 55 3.79 -11.32 -6.69
C GLU A 55 2.29 -11.63 -6.58
N GLN A 56 1.41 -10.63 -6.75
CA GLN A 56 -0.04 -10.86 -6.76
C GLN A 56 -0.50 -11.58 -8.02
N MET A 57 0.12 -11.31 -9.17
CA MET A 57 -0.13 -12.06 -10.40
C MET A 57 0.29 -13.52 -10.26
N GLU A 58 1.43 -13.81 -9.65
CA GLU A 58 1.88 -15.19 -9.38
C GLU A 58 0.94 -15.97 -8.44
N LYS A 59 0.35 -15.29 -7.45
CA LYS A 59 -0.62 -15.88 -6.51
C LYS A 59 -2.02 -16.06 -7.10
N HIS A 60 -2.27 -15.51 -8.29
CA HIS A 60 -3.59 -15.55 -8.90
C HIS A 60 -3.91 -16.99 -9.36
N PRO A 61 -5.09 -17.55 -9.04
CA PRO A 61 -5.44 -18.95 -9.38
C PRO A 61 -5.51 -19.24 -10.88
N LEU A 62 -5.45 -18.21 -11.73
CA LEU A 62 -5.38 -18.31 -13.20
C LEU A 62 -3.95 -18.14 -13.74
N ASN A 63 -2.92 -18.07 -12.89
CA ASN A 63 -1.53 -18.04 -13.30
C ASN A 63 -1.05 -19.47 -13.67
N ILE A 64 -1.58 -19.98 -14.78
CA ILE A 64 -1.35 -21.34 -15.29
C ILE A 64 -0.42 -21.36 -16.53
N PHE A 65 0.36 -20.31 -16.75
CA PHE A 65 1.41 -20.25 -17.77
C PHE A 65 2.74 -19.82 -17.17
#